data_AF-A0ABC8K5U0-F1
#
_entry.id   AF-A0ABC8K5U0-F1
#
_cell.length_a   1.000
_cell.length_b   1.000
_cell.length_c   1.000
_cell.angle_alpha   90.00
_cell.angle_beta   90.00
_cell.angle_gamma   90.00
#
_symmetry.space_group_name_H-M   'P 1'
#
loop_
_entity.id
_entity.type
_entity.pdbx_description
1 polymer ?
#
loop_
_entity_poly.entity_id
_entity_poly.type
_entity_poly.pdbx_seq_one_letter_code
_entity_poly.pdbx_strand_id
1 'polypeptide(L)'
;MSTGSPHHWIDYLMLPQDPTTTPRDTTTNDDAATVSKLHLLITETREVLTSTEFTNVAEISLKSCTVALVEDMERETSLATGMQLAKLIPQIEKTVPEISAVPDKNRFLQLIRDLPQVQLFFTLLYSNMPL
;
A
#
# COMPACT_ATOMS: atom_id res chain seq x y z
N MET A 1 -17.03 -3.74 -14.19
CA MET A 1 -15.70 -3.86 -14.82
C MET A 1 -14.67 -4.13 -13.75
N SER A 2 -14.34 -5.40 -13.53
CA SER A 2 -13.03 -5.87 -13.05
C SER A 2 -13.08 -7.39 -13.10
N THR A 3 -12.38 -7.99 -14.06
CA THR A 3 -12.31 -9.45 -14.25
C THR A 3 -10.96 -10.00 -13.76
N GLY A 4 -10.26 -9.25 -12.90
CA GLY A 4 -8.96 -9.62 -12.32
C GLY A 4 -9.08 -10.13 -10.89
N SER A 5 -8.07 -10.89 -10.45
CA SER A 5 -7.90 -11.28 -9.04
C SER A 5 -7.96 -10.04 -8.13
N PRO A 6 -8.66 -10.10 -6.98
CA PRO A 6 -8.71 -8.98 -6.03
C PRO A 6 -7.33 -8.57 -5.47
N HIS A 7 -6.31 -9.42 -5.68
CA HIS A 7 -4.95 -9.23 -5.17
C HIS A 7 -3.93 -8.75 -6.22
N HIS A 8 -4.35 -8.36 -7.43
CA HIS A 8 -3.43 -7.88 -8.49
C HIS A 8 -2.57 -6.68 -8.08
N TRP A 9 -3.02 -5.89 -7.09
CA TRP A 9 -2.25 -4.76 -6.58
C TRP A 9 -0.96 -5.21 -5.85
N ILE A 10 -0.91 -6.45 -5.36
CA ILE A 10 0.27 -7.01 -4.67
C ILE A 10 1.45 -7.15 -5.62
N ASP A 11 1.19 -7.36 -6.92
CA ASP A 11 2.25 -7.49 -7.93
C ASP A 11 3.01 -6.18 -8.15
N TYR A 12 2.45 -5.03 -7.72
CA TYR A 12 3.19 -3.76 -7.67
C TYR A 12 4.12 -3.65 -6.45
N LEU A 13 3.88 -4.44 -5.39
CA LEU A 13 4.65 -4.39 -4.14
C LEU A 13 5.69 -5.51 -4.06
N MET A 14 5.37 -6.68 -4.61
CA MET A 14 6.21 -7.87 -4.58
C MET A 14 6.46 -8.34 -5.99
N LEU A 15 7.72 -8.68 -6.30
CA LEU A 15 8.02 -9.32 -7.58
C LEU A 15 7.22 -10.63 -7.70
N PRO A 16 6.73 -10.97 -8.91
CA PRO A 16 6.17 -12.28 -9.18
C PRO A 16 7.17 -13.33 -8.75
N GLN A 17 6.73 -14.29 -7.93
CA GLN A 17 7.58 -15.43 -7.60
C GLN A 17 7.65 -16.32 -8.83
N ASP A 18 8.63 -16.06 -9.68
CA ASP A 18 8.98 -17.03 -10.73
C ASP A 18 9.53 -18.28 -10.03
N PRO A 19 8.95 -19.48 -10.29
CA PRO A 19 9.39 -20.73 -9.67
C PRO A 19 10.82 -21.13 -10.07
N THR A 20 11.49 -20.34 -10.92
CA THR A 20 12.83 -20.60 -11.45
C THR A 20 13.93 -19.75 -10.84
N THR A 21 13.63 -18.86 -9.89
CA THR A 21 14.66 -18.07 -9.19
C THR A 21 15.22 -18.79 -7.95
N THR A 22 15.59 -20.06 -8.12
CA THR A 22 16.66 -20.65 -7.30
C THR A 22 17.97 -19.94 -7.66
N PRO A 23 18.70 -19.32 -6.72
CA PRO A 23 20.03 -18.81 -7.01
C PRO A 23 20.92 -20.00 -7.36
N ARG A 24 21.30 -20.07 -8.63
CA ARG A 24 22.35 -20.94 -9.14
C ARG A 24 23.67 -20.46 -8.54
N ASP A 25 24.34 -21.35 -7.81
CA ASP A 25 25.73 -21.27 -7.37
C ASP A 25 26.14 -20.07 -6.49
N THR A 26 25.98 -20.19 -5.17
CA THR A 26 26.94 -19.59 -4.21
C THR A 26 27.32 -20.61 -3.14
N THR A 27 28.53 -21.12 -3.32
CA THR A 27 29.30 -21.86 -2.31
C THR A 27 29.50 -21.00 -1.06
N THR A 28 28.70 -21.20 -0.01
CA THR A 28 28.99 -21.06 1.44
C THR A 28 27.70 -21.39 2.22
N ASN A 29 27.75 -22.31 3.20
CA ASN A 29 26.57 -22.80 3.93
C ASN A 29 25.73 -21.69 4.62
N ASP A 30 26.36 -20.58 5.02
CA ASP A 30 25.67 -19.45 5.66
C ASP A 30 24.80 -18.64 4.68
N ASP A 31 25.20 -18.56 3.40
CA ASP A 31 24.44 -17.86 2.37
C ASP A 31 23.18 -18.64 2.01
N ALA A 32 23.25 -19.98 1.98
CA ALA A 32 22.10 -20.83 1.71
C ALA A 32 21.02 -20.74 2.82
N ALA A 33 21.43 -20.71 4.09
CA ALA A 33 20.52 -20.54 5.22
C ALA A 33 19.88 -19.14 5.22
N THR A 34 20.64 -18.11 4.85
CA THR A 34 20.14 -16.73 4.75
C THR A 34 19.13 -16.56 3.62
N VAL A 35 19.41 -17.14 2.45
CA VAL A 35 18.50 -17.18 1.29
C VAL A 35 17.20 -17.91 1.66
N SER A 36 17.29 -19.02 2.40
CA SER A 36 16.10 -19.77 2.85
C SER A 36 15.22 -18.95 3.81
N LYS A 37 15.82 -18.23 4.76
CA LYS A 37 15.09 -17.32 5.66
C LYS A 37 14.44 -16.16 4.90
N LEU A 38 15.16 -15.54 3.97
CA LEU A 38 14.60 -14.47 3.14
C LEU A 38 13.39 -14.96 2.33
N HIS A 39 13.48 -16.16 1.75
CA HIS A 39 12.36 -16.75 1.02
C HIS A 39 11.14 -16.98 1.92
N LEU A 40 11.36 -17.43 3.16
CA LEU A 40 10.29 -17.58 4.16
C LEU A 40 9.64 -16.22 4.47
N LEU A 41 10.42 -15.19 4.77
CA LEU A 41 9.90 -13.84 5.02
C LEU A 41 9.08 -13.30 3.84
N ILE A 42 9.55 -13.51 2.61
CA ILE A 42 8.81 -13.10 1.39
C ILE A 42 7.48 -13.86 1.31
N THR A 43 7.47 -15.16 1.62
CA THR A 43 6.26 -15.98 1.60
C THR A 43 5.26 -15.51 2.66
N GLU A 44 5.71 -15.35 3.91
CA GLU A 44 4.88 -14.85 5.02
C GLU A 44 4.36 -13.44 4.74
N THR A 45 5.18 -12.55 4.18
CA THR A 45 4.76 -11.21 3.77
C THR A 45 3.65 -11.29 2.73
N ARG A 46 3.78 -12.18 1.73
CA ARG A 46 2.74 -12.37 0.71
C ARG A 46 1.43 -12.85 1.33
N GLU A 47 1.49 -13.78 2.28
CA GLU A 47 0.30 -14.27 3.01
C GLU A 47 -0.38 -13.15 3.81
N VAL A 48 0.40 -12.29 4.47
CA VAL A 48 -0.13 -11.11 5.15
C VAL A 48 -0.78 -10.15 4.17
N LEU A 49 -0.15 -9.85 3.03
CA LEU A 49 -0.69 -8.92 2.03
C LEU A 49 -1.95 -9.46 1.34
N THR A 50 -2.10 -10.78 1.17
CA THR A 50 -3.30 -11.42 0.62
C THR A 50 -4.39 -11.68 1.68
N SER A 51 -4.09 -11.49 2.97
CA SER A 51 -5.05 -11.70 4.05
C SER A 51 -6.26 -10.76 3.94
N THR A 52 -7.40 -11.22 4.45
CA THR A 52 -8.63 -10.41 4.48
C THR A 52 -8.46 -9.22 5.42
N GLU A 53 -7.74 -9.44 6.53
CA GLU A 53 -7.42 -8.44 7.54
C GLU A 53 -6.63 -7.28 6.93
N PHE A 54 -5.53 -7.57 6.23
CA PHE A 54 -4.74 -6.53 5.57
C PHE A 54 -5.51 -5.87 4.43
N THR A 55 -6.22 -6.64 3.60
CA THR A 55 -7.01 -6.11 2.48
C THR A 55 -8.05 -5.11 2.97
N ASN A 56 -8.76 -5.40 4.06
CA ASN A 56 -9.72 -4.49 4.69
C ASN A 56 -9.05 -3.20 5.19
N VAL A 57 -7.88 -3.32 5.83
CA VAL A 57 -7.12 -2.15 6.32
C VAL A 57 -6.65 -1.29 5.16
N ALA A 58 -6.15 -1.89 4.08
CA ALA A 58 -5.73 -1.19 2.87
C ALA A 58 -6.91 -0.46 2.20
N GLU A 59 -8.08 -1.11 2.10
CA GLU A 59 -9.29 -0.49 1.54
C GLU A 59 -9.77 0.70 2.38
N ILE A 60 -9.83 0.55 3.70
CA ILE A 60 -10.21 1.64 4.63
C ILE A 60 -9.23 2.81 4.50
N SER A 61 -7.93 2.52 4.42
CA SER A 61 -6.88 3.52 4.28
C SER A 61 -7.02 4.30 2.96
N LEU A 62 -7.21 3.59 1.84
CA LEU A 62 -7.39 4.21 0.53
C LEU A 62 -8.67 5.05 0.47
N LYS A 63 -9.76 4.54 1.05
CA LYS A 63 -11.03 5.27 1.14
C LYS A 63 -10.88 6.56 1.95
N SER A 64 -10.19 6.50 3.10
CA SER A 64 -9.93 7.67 3.94
C SER A 64 -9.16 8.75 3.17
N CYS A 65 -8.09 8.38 2.47
CA CYS A 65 -7.33 9.30 1.62
C CYS A 65 -8.17 9.89 0.48
N THR A 66 -9.00 9.06 -0.16
CA THR A 66 -9.87 9.52 -1.26
C THR A 66 -10.91 10.51 -0.78
N VAL A 67 -11.53 10.27 0.38
CA VAL A 67 -12.47 11.21 1.00
C VAL A 67 -11.78 12.53 1.30
N ALA A 68 -10.62 12.50 1.95
CA ALA A 68 -9.86 13.71 2.26
C ALA A 68 -9.49 14.50 0.99
N LEU A 69 -9.01 13.81 -0.05
CA LEU A 69 -8.67 14.42 -1.33
C LEU A 69 -9.86 15.10 -2.00
N VAL A 70 -11.03 14.44 -2.02
CA VAL A 70 -12.25 15.00 -2.60
C VAL A 70 -12.72 16.23 -1.82
N GLU A 71 -12.71 16.17 -0.49
CA GLU A 71 -13.07 17.32 0.35
C GLU A 71 -12.16 18.53 0.10
N ASP A 72 -10.87 18.32 -0.12
CA ASP A 72 -9.94 19.41 -0.43
C ASP A 72 -10.25 20.03 -1.79
N MET A 73 -10.50 19.19 -2.80
CA MET A 73 -10.88 19.65 -4.13
C MET A 73 -12.20 20.44 -4.09
N GLU A 74 -13.19 20.00 -3.31
CA GLU A 74 -14.46 20.71 -3.10
C GLU A 74 -14.32 22.04 -2.35
N ARG A 75 -13.32 22.16 -1.48
CA ARG A 75 -13.02 23.44 -0.81
C ARG A 75 -12.34 24.43 -1.75
N GLU A 76 -11.44 23.95 -2.61
CA GLU A 76 -10.71 24.80 -3.55
C GLU A 76 -11.52 25.20 -4.79
N THR A 77 -12.55 24.41 -5.12
CA THR A 77 -13.33 24.62 -6.32
C THR A 77 -14.81 24.50 -6.01
N SER A 78 -15.65 25.35 -6.62
CA SER A 78 -17.10 25.28 -6.51
C SER A 78 -17.68 24.06 -7.28
N LEU A 79 -17.16 22.85 -7.00
CA LEU A 79 -17.56 21.57 -7.59
C LEU A 79 -19.05 21.29 -7.39
N ALA A 80 -19.65 21.87 -6.34
CA ALA A 80 -21.08 21.79 -6.06
C ALA A 80 -21.99 22.23 -7.22
N THR A 81 -21.50 23.08 -8.14
CA THR A 81 -22.28 23.57 -9.29
C THR A 81 -21.92 22.86 -10.61
N GLY A 82 -21.06 21.85 -10.56
CA GLY A 82 -20.53 21.13 -11.72
C GLY A 82 -19.34 21.84 -12.38
N MET A 83 -18.27 21.09 -12.66
CA MET A 83 -17.05 21.58 -13.31
C MET A 83 -16.79 20.82 -14.61
N GLN A 84 -16.33 21.51 -15.65
CA GLN A 84 -15.86 20.87 -16.89
C GLN A 84 -14.60 20.04 -16.61
N LEU A 85 -14.54 18.81 -17.13
CA LEU A 85 -13.41 17.90 -16.90
C LEU A 85 -12.04 18.51 -17.27
N ALA A 86 -11.99 19.33 -18.33
CA ALA A 86 -10.76 20.04 -18.73
C ALA A 86 -10.23 21.00 -17.65
N LYS A 87 -11.10 21.54 -16.78
CA LYS A 87 -10.72 22.39 -15.64
C LYS A 87 -10.37 21.59 -14.39
N LEU A 88 -10.72 20.30 -14.35
CA LEU A 88 -10.40 19.40 -13.24
C LEU A 88 -8.96 18.91 -13.31
N ILE A 89 -8.44 18.66 -14.52
CA ILE A 89 -7.07 18.13 -14.73
C ILE A 89 -6.01 19.00 -14.01
N PRO A 90 -6.00 20.35 -14.17
CA PRO A 90 -5.02 21.19 -13.47
C PRO A 90 -5.19 21.19 -11.95
N GLN A 91 -6.38 20.88 -11.43
CA GLN A 91 -6.61 20.80 -9.97
C GLN A 91 -6.09 19.48 -9.42
N ILE A 92 -6.32 18.37 -10.13
CA ILE A 92 -5.72 17.06 -9.79
C ILE A 92 -4.19 17.18 -9.80
N GLU A 93 -3.61 17.85 -10.79
CA GLU A 93 -2.16 18.06 -10.88
C GLU A 93 -1.58 18.75 -9.63
N LYS A 94 -2.29 19.73 -9.05
CA LYS A 94 -1.86 20.41 -7.82
C LYS A 94 -1.82 19.51 -6.59
N THR A 95 -2.54 18.38 -6.60
CA THR A 95 -2.55 17.44 -5.48
C THR A 95 -1.34 16.50 -5.49
N VAL A 96 -0.68 16.36 -6.64
CA VAL A 96 0.47 15.45 -6.81
C VAL A 96 1.63 15.78 -5.86
N PRO A 97 2.07 17.03 -5.68
CA PRO A 97 3.13 17.36 -4.73
C PRO A 97 2.78 17.02 -3.27
N GLU A 98 1.51 17.10 -2.88
CA GLU A 98 1.08 16.73 -1.53
C GLU A 98 1.08 15.21 -1.33
N ILE A 99 0.57 14.47 -2.32
CA ILE A 99 0.51 12.99 -2.28
C ILE A 99 1.91 12.38 -2.35
N SER A 100 2.83 13.01 -3.09
CA SER A 100 4.22 12.56 -3.24
C SER A 100 5.19 13.18 -2.24
N ALA A 101 4.70 13.97 -1.28
CA ALA A 101 5.54 14.58 -0.27
C ALA A 101 6.23 13.51 0.60
N VAL A 102 7.40 13.87 1.15
CA VAL A 102 8.10 13.05 2.14
C VAL A 102 7.21 12.76 3.35
N PRO A 103 7.37 11.60 4.04
CA PRO A 103 6.44 11.15 5.09
C PRO A 103 6.06 12.21 6.13
N ASP A 104 7.03 12.97 6.63
CA ASP A 104 6.79 13.98 7.68
C ASP A 104 5.92 15.15 7.21
N LYS A 105 5.87 15.40 5.91
CA LYS A 105 5.10 16.49 5.28
C LYS A 105 3.85 15.98 4.55
N ASN A 106 3.65 14.67 4.51
CA ASN A 106 2.58 14.04 3.77
C ASN A 106 1.38 13.81 4.69
N ARG A 107 0.41 14.71 4.59
CA ARG A 107 -0.87 14.62 5.31
C ARG A 107 -1.58 13.27 5.10
N PHE A 108 -1.53 12.70 3.89
CA PHE A 108 -2.19 11.43 3.60
C PHE A 108 -1.53 10.26 4.33
N LEU A 109 -0.19 10.25 4.42
CA LEU A 109 0.52 9.25 5.22
C LEU A 109 0.25 9.40 6.72
N GLN A 110 0.13 10.63 7.22
CA GLN A 110 -0.30 10.88 8.61
C GLN A 110 -1.73 10.38 8.85
N LEU A 111 -2.65 10.70 7.93
CA LEU A 111 -4.04 10.23 7.98
C LEU A 111 -4.10 8.70 8.06
N ILE A 112 -3.36 7.98 7.20
CA ILE A 112 -3.30 6.51 7.23
C ILE A 112 -2.73 6.02 8.56
N ARG A 113 -1.63 6.59 9.03
CA ARG A 113 -0.97 6.18 10.29
C ARG A 113 -1.90 6.35 11.50
N ASP A 114 -2.69 7.40 11.50
CA ASP A 114 -3.54 7.76 12.64
C ASP A 114 -4.89 7.02 12.63
N LEU A 115 -5.17 6.19 11.60
CA LEU A 115 -6.34 5.31 11.58
C LEU A 115 -6.25 4.22 12.65
N PRO A 116 -7.31 4.04 13.48
CA PRO A 116 -7.33 2.99 14.50
C PRO A 116 -7.16 1.57 13.93
N GLN A 117 -7.71 1.31 12.74
CA GLN A 117 -7.62 0.00 12.07
C GLN A 117 -6.18 -0.33 11.68
N VAL A 118 -5.43 0.68 11.22
CA VAL A 118 -4.01 0.54 10.86
C VAL A 118 -3.18 0.26 12.11
N GLN A 119 -3.38 1.04 13.18
CA GLN A 119 -2.67 0.85 14.45
C GLN A 119 -2.95 -0.51 15.07
N LEU A 120 -4.22 -0.94 15.11
CA LEU A 120 -4.61 -2.23 15.64
C LEU A 120 -4.00 -3.38 14.83
N PHE A 121 -4.06 -3.30 13.50
CA PHE A 121 -3.49 -4.31 12.62
C PHE A 121 -1.99 -4.50 12.88
N PHE A 122 -1.21 -3.42 12.89
CA PHE A 122 0.23 -3.51 13.16
C PHE A 122 0.52 -4.00 14.58
N THR A 123 -0.25 -3.57 15.58
CA THR A 123 -0.10 -4.05 16.96
C THR A 123 -0.26 -5.57 17.03
N LEU A 124 -1.29 -6.11 16.38
CA LEU A 124 -1.53 -7.56 16.34
C LEU A 124 -0.45 -8.28 15.54
N LEU A 125 -0.03 -7.73 14.40
CA LEU A 125 1.01 -8.33 13.56
C LEU A 125 2.33 -8.48 14.35
N TYR A 126 2.76 -7.41 15.03
CA TYR A 126 4.01 -7.43 15.81
C TYR A 126 3.90 -8.20 17.13
N SER A 127 2.71 -8.33 17.71
CA SER A 127 2.51 -9.15 18.92
C SER A 127 2.60 -10.66 18.64
N ASN A 128 2.34 -11.07 17.39
CA ASN A 128 2.38 -12.46 16.96
C ASN A 128 3.72 -12.88 16.34
N MET A 129 4.70 -11.97 16.23
CA MET A 129 6.03 -12.37 15.76
C MET A 129 6.77 -13.13 16.86
N PRO A 130 7.30 -14.34 16.57
CA PRO A 130 8.14 -15.06 17.51
C PRO A 130 9.42 -14.25 17.80
N LEU A 131 9.77 -14.13 19.08
CA LEU A 131 11.03 -13.53 19.57
C LEU A 131 12.26 -14.34 19.13
#